data_AF-H5XWJ1-F1
#
_entry.id   AF-H5XWJ1-F1
#
_cell.length_a   1.000
_cell.length_b   1.000
_cell.length_c   1.000
_cell.angle_alpha   90.00
_cell.angle_beta   90.00
_cell.angle_gamma   90.00
#
_symmetry.space_group_name_H-M   'P 1'
#
loop_
_entity.id
_entity.type
_entity.pdbx_description
1 polymer ?
#
loop_
_entity_poly.entity_id
_entity_poly.type
_entity_poly.pdbx_seq_one_letter_code
_entity_poly.pdbx_strand_id
1 'polypeptide(L)' 'MVAIVILAYAVIIYLDLIPLYRKKHWRDFGVNMALTLFTLGIALLISFDVSIPSPAYPIKNLITLIIGKQVSYE' A
#
# COMPACT_ATOMS: atom_id res chain seq x y z
N MET A 1 1.36 17.89 -1.24
CA MET A 1 1.25 16.43 -1.00
C MET A 1 0.34 15.76 -2.02
N VAL A 2 -0.98 16.06 -2.03
CA VAL A 2 -1.99 15.38 -2.88
C VAL A 2 -1.63 15.38 -4.37
N ALA A 3 -1.25 16.52 -4.96
CA ALA A 3 -0.92 16.59 -6.39
C ALA A 3 0.24 15.65 -6.79
N ILE A 4 1.26 15.53 -5.93
CA ILE A 4 2.40 14.62 -6.14
C ILE A 4 1.94 13.17 -6.04
N VAL A 5 1.06 12.85 -5.08
CA VAL A 5 0.46 11.51 -4.96
C VAL A 5 -0.30 11.13 -6.22
N ILE A 6 -1.18 12.01 -6.73
CA ILE A 6 -1.93 11.75 -7.96
C ILE A 6 -1.00 11.53 -9.16
N LEU A 7 0.04 12.35 -9.30
CA LEU A 7 1.05 12.20 -10.37
C LEU A 7 1.80 10.87 -10.27
N ALA A 8 2.25 10.48 -9.08
CA ALA A 8 2.94 9.22 -8.87
C ALA A 8 2.05 8.02 -9.24
N TYR A 9 0.78 8.03 -8.81
CA TYR A 9 -0.16 6.96 -9.14
C TYR A 9 -0.56 6.94 -10.62
N ALA A 10 -0.62 8.10 -11.29
CA ALA A 10 -0.82 8.15 -12.74
C ALA A 10 0.32 7.44 -13.49
N VAL A 11 1.58 7.60 -13.03
CA VAL A 11 2.73 6.87 -13.59
C VAL A 11 2.58 5.35 -13.38
N ILE A 12 2.19 4.90 -12.19
CA ILE A 12 1.96 3.47 -11.91
C ILE A 12 0.87 2.91 -12.82
N ILE A 13 -0.26 3.61 -12.96
CA ILE A 13 -1.36 3.17 -13.83
C ILE A 13 -0.89 3.06 -15.28
N TYR A 14 -0.09 4.02 -15.75
CA TYR A 14 0.42 4.04 -17.11
C TYR A 14 1.44 2.92 -17.39
N LEU A 15 2.34 2.64 -16.45
CA LEU A 15 3.41 1.66 -16.61
C LEU A 15 2.97 0.21 -16.33
N ASP A 16 2.05 -0.01 -15.38
CA ASP A 16 1.62 -1.36 -14.99
C ASP A 16 0.20 -1.70 -15.46
N LEU A 17 -0.81 -0.95 -15.00
CA LEU A 17 -2.21 -1.32 -15.21
C LEU A 17 -2.60 -1.29 -16.69
N ILE A 18 -2.19 -0.26 -17.45
CA ILE A 18 -2.52 -0.15 -18.87
C ILE A 18 -1.90 -1.32 -19.67
N PRO A 19 -0.60 -1.65 -19.54
CA PRO A 19 -0.03 -2.81 -20.21
C PRO A 19 -0.68 -4.14 -19.81
N LEU A 20 -0.98 -4.34 -18.53
CA LEU A 20 -1.65 -5.55 -18.04
C LEU A 20 -3.05 -5.71 -18.66
N TYR A 21 -3.80 -4.62 -18.74
CA TYR A 21 -5.11 -4.59 -19.39
C TYR A 21 -4.99 -4.91 -20.89
N ARG A 22 -4.05 -4.28 -21.60
CA ARG A 22 -3.84 -4.50 -23.05
C ARG A 22 -3.38 -5.92 -23.37
N LYS A 23 -2.55 -6.53 -22.51
CA LYS A 23 -2.09 -7.92 -22.64
C LYS A 23 -3.13 -8.96 -22.19
N LYS A 24 -4.31 -8.53 -21.73
CA LYS A 24 -5.40 -9.39 -21.23
C LYS A 24 -4.96 -10.30 -20.07
N HIS A 25 -3.97 -9.86 -19.27
CA HIS A 25 -3.57 -10.57 -18.06
C HIS A 25 -4.53 -10.22 -16.92
N TRP A 26 -5.79 -10.67 -17.02
CA TRP A 26 -6.88 -10.24 -16.15
C TRP A 26 -6.65 -10.54 -14.67
N ARG A 27 -6.02 -11.67 -14.36
CA ARG A 27 -5.70 -12.03 -12.96
C ARG A 27 -4.71 -11.03 -12.37
N ASP A 28 -3.62 -10.76 -13.08
CA ASP A 28 -2.57 -9.87 -12.62
C ASP A 28 -3.05 -8.42 -12.63
N PHE A 29 -3.85 -8.02 -13.62
CA PHE A 29 -4.53 -6.73 -13.66
C PHE A 29 -5.44 -6.54 -12.43
N GLY A 30 -6.27 -7.52 -12.10
CA GLY A 30 -7.18 -7.43 -10.95
C GLY A 30 -6.45 -7.28 -9.62
N VAL A 31 -5.39 -8.07 -9.39
CA VAL A 31 -4.57 -7.97 -8.18
C VAL A 31 -3.87 -6.60 -8.09
N ASN A 32 -3.23 -6.15 -9.18
CA ASN A 32 -2.54 -4.86 -9.20
C ASN A 32 -3.51 -3.68 -9.08
N MET A 33 -4.69 -3.75 -9.69
CA MET A 33 -5.72 -2.73 -9.56
C MET A 33 -6.22 -2.62 -8.12
N ALA A 34 -6.49 -3.74 -7.47
CA ALA A 34 -6.91 -3.75 -6.06
C ALA A 34 -5.83 -3.14 -5.15
N LEU A 35 -4.57 -3.55 -5.32
CA LEU A 35 -3.44 -3.00 -4.56
C LEU A 35 -3.22 -1.51 -4.83
N THR A 36 -3.34 -1.08 -6.08
CA THR A 36 -3.19 0.33 -6.48
C THR A 36 -4.26 1.18 -5.83
N LEU A 37 -5.54 0.76 -5.87
CA LEU A 37 -6.63 1.49 -5.24
C LEU A 37 -6.51 1.52 -3.72
N PHE A 38 -6.14 0.41 -3.10
CA PHE A 38 -5.95 0.32 -1.66
C PHE A 38 -4.84 1.27 -1.18
N THR A 39 -3.68 1.23 -1.83
CA THR A 39 -2.54 2.08 -1.46
C THR A 39 -2.79 3.55 -1.78
N LEU A 40 -3.47 3.86 -2.89
CA LEU A 40 -3.90 5.23 -3.22
C LEU A 40 -4.82 5.77 -2.13
N GLY A 41 -5.78 4.97 -1.65
CA GLY A 41 -6.65 5.33 -0.55
C GLY A 41 -5.87 5.71 0.70
N ILE A 42 -4.90 4.89 1.11
CA ILE A 42 -4.01 5.19 2.23
C ILE A 42 -3.22 6.48 1.99
N ALA A 43 -2.62 6.64 0.81
CA ALA A 43 -1.82 7.82 0.48
C ALA A 43 -2.65 9.11 0.50
N LEU A 44 -3.91 9.05 0.07
CA LEU A 44 -4.85 10.17 0.14
C LEU A 44 -5.25 10.48 1.59
N LEU A 45 -5.55 9.45 2.41
CA LEU A 45 -5.83 9.63 3.83
C LEU A 45 -4.66 10.34 4.55
N ILE A 46 -3.42 9.88 4.31
CA ILE A 46 -2.22 10.54 4.84
C ILE A 46 -2.12 11.98 4.33
N SER A 47 -2.42 12.21 3.05
CA SER A 47 -2.34 13.55 2.46
C SER A 47 -3.39 14.52 3.00
N PHE A 48 -4.49 14.01 3.55
CA PHE A 48 -5.52 14.79 4.25
C PHE A 48 -5.29 14.86 5.75
N ASP A 49 -4.09 14.53 6.22
CA ASP A 49 -3.70 14.56 7.63
C ASP A 49 -4.57 13.67 8.52
N VAL A 50 -5.15 12.61 7.93
CA VAL A 50 -5.87 11.59 8.70
C VAL A 50 -4.85 10.78 9.48
N SER A 51 -4.94 10.81 10.81
CA SER A 51 -4.10 10.02 11.71
C SER A 51 -4.29 8.53 11.48
N ILE A 52 -3.36 7.92 10.73
CA ILE A 52 -3.31 6.47 10.55
C ILE A 52 -2.46 5.89 11.68
N PRO A 53 -3.01 4.98 12.51
CA PRO A 53 -2.25 4.39 13.61
C PRO A 53 -1.05 3.61 13.05
N SER A 54 0.11 3.78 13.70
CA SER A 54 1.33 3.13 13.26
C SER A 54 1.18 1.61 13.26
N PRO A 55 1.51 0.92 12.16
CA PRO A 55 1.49 -0.53 12.11
C PRO A 55 2.61 -1.17 12.94
N ALA A 56 3.57 -0.38 13.45
CA ALA A 56 4.70 -0.88 14.22
C ALA A 56 4.26 -1.66 15.47
N TYR A 57 3.25 -1.18 16.20
CA TYR A 57 2.73 -1.87 17.38
C TYR A 57 2.04 -3.20 17.04
N PRO A 58 1.08 -3.24 16.08
CA PRO A 58 0.52 -4.51 15.60
C PRO A 58 1.58 -5.49 15.12
N ILE A 59 2.56 -5.04 14.33
CA ILE A 59 3.63 -5.88 13.80
C ILE A 59 4.50 -6.42 14.93
N LYS A 60 4.90 -5.56 15.89
CA LYS A 60 5.67 -5.97 17.08
C LYS A 60 4.94 -7.06 17.86
N ASN A 61 3.63 -6.89 18.09
CA ASN A 61 2.83 -7.88 18.79
C ASN A 61 2.75 -9.20 18.01
N LEU A 62 2.56 -9.15 16.68
CA LEU A 62 2.54 -10.33 15.82
C LEU A 62 3.87 -11.10 15.88
N ILE A 63 4.99 -10.39 15.76
CA ILE A 63 6.33 -10.97 15.86
C ILE A 63 6.55 -11.57 17.25
N THR A 64 6.15 -10.87 18.30
CA THR A 64 6.29 -11.35 19.70
C THR A 64 5.43 -12.59 19.94
N LEU A 65 4.24 -12.69 19.33
CA LEU A 65 3.38 -13.87 19.41
C LEU A 65 3.98 -15.08 18.67
N ILE A 66 4.58 -14.86 17.49
CA ILE A 66 5.18 -15.95 16.69
C ILE A 66 6.50 -16.43 17.30
N ILE A 67 7.34 -15.52 17.79
CA ILE A 67 8.69 -15.82 18.28
C ILE A 67 8.71 -16.12 19.79
N GLY A 68 7.66 -15.74 20.53
CA GLY A 68 7.53 -16.00 21.97
C GLY A 68 8.49 -15.21 22.87
N LYS A 69 9.33 -14.33 22.31
CA LYS A 69 10.32 -13.54 23.05
C LYS A 69 10.04 -12.06 22.88
N GLN A 70 9.95 -11.33 24.01
CA GLN A 70 9.87 -9.88 24.02
C GLN A 70 11.16 -9.33 23.38
N VAL A 71 11.05 -8.88 22.13
CA VAL A 71 12.16 -8.19 21.47
C VAL A 71 12.18 -6.77 22.05
N SER A 72 12.96 -6.61 23.12
CA SER A 72 13.33 -5.33 23.70
C SER A 72 14.36 -4.70 22.78
N TYR A 73 13.95 -3.71 21.99
CA TYR A 73 14.87 -2.77 21.36
C TYR A 73 15.00 -1.61 22.34
N GLU A 74 16.14 -1.58 23.04
CA GLU A 74 16.65 -0.35 23.69
C GLU A 74 16.99 0.71 22.64
#